data_AF-A0A0S7XTG5-F1
#
_entry.id   AF-A0A0S7XTG5-F1
#
_cell.length_a   1.000
_cell.length_b   1.000
_cell.length_c   1.000
_cell.angle_alpha   90.00
_cell.angle_beta   90.00
_cell.angle_gamma   90.00
#
_symmetry.space_group_name_H-M   'P 1'
#
loop_
_entity.id
_entity.type
_entity.pdbx_description
1 polymer ?
#
loop_
_entity_poly.entity_id
_entity_poly.type
_entity_poly.pdbx_seq_one_letter_code
_entity_poly.pdbx_strand_id
1 'polypeptide(L)'
;MAMGSGTIYGEFLVDYGRALPTVSPPEGEEFAVSKGIITDTITISENGTYDYINLKSDAIITISGDVTLYVTGLFETKTFSDVVILPDSSLTLYLGGNMNLRNTSTVNNVTQEPKRCQVYGIGGEGQTFLFEQSAIFHGTIYAPDADIIMDNSATLYGAIISNNAELRNSCELHFDATLLRASVDDLGAEFVVQHWQED
;
A
#
# COMPACT_ATOMS: atom_id res chain seq x y z
N MET A 1 8.43 -17.08 1.78
CA MET A 1 9.61 -17.73 2.45
C MET A 1 10.82 -16.86 2.17
N ALA A 2 11.56 -16.40 3.18
CA ALA A 2 12.75 -15.58 2.98
C ALA A 2 13.87 -16.42 2.33
N MET A 3 14.20 -16.13 1.06
CA MET A 3 15.37 -16.69 0.38
C MET A 3 16.36 -15.55 0.12
N GLY A 4 17.15 -15.22 1.14
CA GLY A 4 18.14 -14.13 1.13
C GLY A 4 18.34 -13.57 2.54
N SER A 5 19.28 -12.63 2.72
CA SER A 5 19.57 -11.95 4.00
C SER A 5 18.46 -11.00 4.50
N GLY A 6 17.21 -11.20 4.05
CA GLY A 6 16.07 -10.38 4.45
C GLY A 6 15.68 -10.63 5.90
N THR A 7 15.29 -9.57 6.61
CA THR A 7 14.89 -9.63 8.03
C THR A 7 13.45 -9.12 8.20
N ILE A 8 12.66 -9.82 9.00
CA ILE A 8 11.32 -9.42 9.41
C ILE A 8 11.34 -9.13 10.91
N TYR A 9 10.88 -7.95 11.30
CA TYR A 9 10.71 -7.53 12.69
C TYR A 9 9.21 -7.43 13.00
N GLY A 10 8.69 -8.28 13.87
CA GLY A 10 7.28 -8.27 14.27
C GLY A 10 6.64 -9.65 14.32
N GLU A 11 5.31 -9.67 14.30
CA GLU A 11 4.54 -10.90 14.21
C GLU A 11 4.42 -11.38 12.76
N PHE A 12 4.53 -12.70 12.57
CA PHE A 12 4.33 -13.35 11.30
C PHE A 12 3.32 -14.48 11.47
N LEU A 13 2.20 -14.38 10.77
CA LEU A 13 1.16 -15.38 10.76
C LEU A 13 1.02 -15.93 9.34
N VAL A 14 0.97 -17.26 9.23
CA VAL A 14 0.55 -17.94 8.00
C VAL A 14 -0.81 -18.57 8.29
N ASP A 15 -1.86 -18.02 7.69
CA ASP A 15 -3.22 -18.57 7.79
C ASP A 15 -3.45 -19.56 6.64
N TYR A 16 -3.95 -20.75 6.98
CA TYR A 16 -4.21 -21.83 6.01
C TYR A 16 -5.70 -22.06 5.76
N GLY A 17 -6.60 -21.13 6.12
CA GLY A 17 -8.03 -21.38 5.92
C GLY A 17 -9.01 -20.24 6.14
N ARG A 18 -8.60 -19.03 6.55
CA ARG A 18 -9.53 -17.89 6.55
C ARG A 18 -9.69 -17.30 5.16
N ALA A 19 -10.94 -17.14 4.72
CA ALA A 19 -11.24 -16.35 3.55
C ALA A 19 -10.91 -14.89 3.85
N LEU A 20 -10.01 -14.30 3.06
CA LEU A 20 -9.67 -12.89 3.16
C LEU A 20 -10.81 -12.06 2.52
N PRO A 21 -11.30 -10.99 3.17
CA PRO A 21 -12.29 -10.10 2.59
C PRO A 21 -11.87 -9.58 1.21
N THR A 22 -12.74 -9.69 0.22
CA THR A 22 -12.50 -9.09 -1.10
C THR A 22 -12.62 -7.58 -1.01
N VAL A 23 -11.74 -6.85 -1.68
CA VAL A 23 -11.79 -5.39 -1.80
C VAL A 23 -12.22 -5.01 -3.22
N SER A 24 -13.22 -4.16 -3.35
CA SER A 24 -13.68 -3.59 -4.62
C SER A 24 -13.06 -2.21 -4.86
N PRO A 25 -12.94 -1.75 -6.12
CA PRO A 25 -12.61 -0.36 -6.41
C PRO A 25 -13.58 0.61 -5.71
N PRO A 26 -13.15 1.87 -5.44
CA PRO A 26 -14.02 2.88 -4.85
C PRO A 26 -15.12 3.29 -5.85
N GLU A 27 -16.30 3.55 -5.32
CA GLU A 27 -17.47 3.99 -6.09
C GLU A 27 -17.70 5.50 -5.93
N GLY A 28 -18.33 6.13 -6.92
CA GLY A 28 -18.69 7.55 -6.90
C GLY A 28 -18.36 8.28 -8.20
N GLU A 29 -19.03 9.42 -8.43
CA GLU A 29 -18.85 10.24 -9.64
C GLU A 29 -17.40 10.71 -9.82
N GLU A 30 -16.68 10.95 -8.72
CA GLU A 30 -15.26 11.35 -8.73
C GLU A 30 -14.32 10.26 -9.25
N PHE A 31 -14.75 9.00 -9.25
CA PHE A 31 -14.00 7.85 -9.77
C PHE A 31 -14.46 7.42 -11.17
N ALA A 32 -15.57 7.97 -11.67
CA ALA A 32 -16.21 7.52 -12.91
C ALA A 32 -15.37 7.82 -14.17
N VAL A 33 -14.55 8.87 -14.13
CA VAL A 33 -13.70 9.29 -15.25
C VAL A 33 -12.27 9.48 -14.79
N SER A 34 -11.35 8.86 -15.53
CA SER A 34 -9.91 9.03 -15.29
C SER A 34 -9.45 10.46 -15.54
N LYS A 35 -8.62 10.97 -14.62
CA LYS A 35 -7.88 12.23 -14.72
C LYS A 35 -6.59 12.08 -15.55
N GLY A 36 -6.34 10.89 -16.12
CA GLY A 36 -5.23 10.61 -17.03
C GLY A 36 -4.00 10.05 -16.33
N ILE A 37 -2.81 10.47 -16.76
CA ILE A 37 -1.51 9.94 -16.32
C ILE A 37 -0.78 10.98 -15.49
N ILE A 38 -0.17 10.58 -14.38
CA ILE A 38 0.75 11.42 -13.61
C ILE A 38 2.19 11.03 -13.93
N THR A 39 2.98 11.99 -14.42
CA THR A 39 4.42 11.84 -14.68
C THR A 39 5.30 12.86 -13.95
N ASP A 40 4.74 13.99 -13.56
CA ASP A 40 5.46 15.15 -13.06
C ASP A 40 5.04 15.49 -11.63
N THR A 41 5.79 16.38 -11.00
CA THR A 41 5.48 16.88 -9.65
C THR A 41 4.08 17.50 -9.61
N ILE A 42 3.26 17.06 -8.65
CA ILE A 42 1.87 17.49 -8.50
C ILE A 42 1.45 17.45 -7.04
N THR A 43 0.53 18.35 -6.66
CA THR A 43 -0.23 18.23 -5.42
C THR A 43 -1.61 17.68 -5.74
N ILE A 44 -2.01 16.63 -5.02
CA ILE A 44 -3.32 16.01 -5.11
C ILE A 44 -4.05 16.28 -3.81
N SER A 45 -5.19 16.98 -3.91
CA SER A 45 -6.04 17.33 -2.77
C SER A 45 -7.48 16.87 -2.94
N GLU A 46 -7.75 16.07 -3.97
CA GLU A 46 -9.06 15.55 -4.30
C GLU A 46 -8.95 14.09 -4.68
N ASN A 47 -10.00 13.34 -4.39
CA ASN A 47 -10.14 11.96 -4.84
C ASN A 47 -10.15 11.86 -6.37
N GLY A 48 -9.87 10.68 -6.90
CA GLY A 48 -10.17 10.40 -8.29
C GLY A 48 -9.45 9.19 -8.87
N THR A 49 -9.76 8.95 -10.13
CA THR A 49 -9.19 7.85 -10.91
C THR A 49 -8.05 8.34 -11.78
N TYR A 50 -6.98 7.54 -11.91
CA TYR A 50 -5.87 7.76 -12.83
C TYR A 50 -5.58 6.47 -13.62
N ASP A 51 -5.07 6.64 -14.84
CA ASP A 51 -4.68 5.51 -15.69
C ASP A 51 -3.38 4.90 -15.16
N TYR A 52 -2.38 5.76 -14.92
CA TYR A 52 -1.04 5.37 -14.50
C TYR A 52 -0.40 6.46 -13.64
N ILE A 53 0.49 6.05 -12.74
CA ILE A 53 1.42 6.93 -12.05
C ILE A 53 2.84 6.46 -12.40
N ASN A 54 3.67 7.35 -12.95
CA ASN A 54 5.03 7.03 -13.37
C ASN A 54 5.98 8.20 -13.06
N LEU A 55 6.45 8.25 -11.82
CA LEU A 55 7.34 9.29 -11.35
C LEU A 55 8.80 8.97 -11.67
N LYS A 56 9.53 9.98 -12.13
CA LYS A 56 10.94 9.90 -12.49
C LYS A 56 11.63 11.23 -12.19
N SER A 57 12.97 11.22 -12.11
CA SER A 57 13.79 12.45 -12.07
C SER A 57 13.35 13.41 -10.96
N ASP A 58 13.33 12.92 -9.72
CA ASP A 58 13.00 13.72 -8.53
C ASP A 58 11.55 14.25 -8.48
N ALA A 59 10.64 13.70 -9.31
CA ALA A 59 9.23 14.09 -9.28
C ALA A 59 8.56 13.72 -7.94
N ILE A 60 7.71 14.61 -7.43
CA ILE A 60 7.05 14.45 -6.14
C ILE A 60 5.53 14.53 -6.29
N ILE A 61 4.81 13.51 -5.82
CA ILE A 61 3.37 13.64 -5.52
C ILE A 61 3.22 14.09 -4.08
N THR A 62 2.56 15.22 -3.86
CA THR A 62 2.18 15.69 -2.53
C THR A 62 0.69 15.44 -2.30
N ILE A 63 0.34 14.65 -1.29
CA ILE A 63 -1.04 14.42 -0.84
C ILE A 63 -1.39 15.43 0.25
N SER A 64 -2.48 16.16 0.03
CA SER A 64 -3.00 17.20 0.93
C SER A 64 -4.48 16.95 1.24
N GLY A 65 -4.80 16.60 2.49
CA GLY A 65 -6.13 16.16 2.92
C GLY A 65 -6.28 14.64 2.91
N ASP A 66 -7.51 14.16 3.15
CA ASP A 66 -7.85 12.74 3.09
C ASP A 66 -8.23 12.37 1.66
N VAL A 67 -7.29 11.74 0.94
CA VAL A 67 -7.40 11.48 -0.49
C VAL A 67 -7.53 9.98 -0.75
N THR A 68 -8.53 9.61 -1.53
CA THR A 68 -8.68 8.28 -2.10
C THR A 68 -8.38 8.31 -3.59
N LEU A 69 -7.42 7.50 -4.03
CA LEU A 69 -7.05 7.35 -5.44
C LEU A 69 -7.39 5.94 -5.92
N TYR A 70 -7.93 5.87 -7.14
CA TYR A 70 -7.98 4.62 -7.89
C TYR A 70 -7.04 4.70 -9.09
N VAL A 71 -5.95 3.92 -9.06
CA VAL A 71 -5.04 3.81 -10.20
C VAL A 71 -5.35 2.50 -10.91
N THR A 72 -5.87 2.59 -12.13
CA THR A 72 -6.30 1.40 -12.89
C THR A 72 -5.12 0.59 -13.42
N GLY A 73 -4.00 1.24 -13.73
CA GLY A 73 -2.79 0.63 -14.25
C GLY A 73 -1.60 0.63 -13.28
N LEU A 74 -0.40 0.73 -13.85
CA LEU A 74 0.88 0.72 -13.11
C LEU A 74 1.03 1.97 -12.24
N PHE A 75 1.46 1.75 -10.99
CA PHE A 75 2.06 2.74 -10.11
C PHE A 75 3.57 2.51 -10.05
N GLU A 76 4.35 3.45 -10.56
CA GLU A 76 5.80 3.35 -10.61
C GLU A 76 6.49 4.62 -10.11
N THR A 77 7.47 4.46 -9.23
CA THR A 77 8.40 5.49 -8.80
C THR A 77 9.82 5.03 -9.09
N LYS A 78 10.64 5.95 -9.62
CA LYS A 78 12.04 5.72 -9.97
C LYS A 78 12.94 6.67 -9.18
N THR A 79 14.14 6.89 -9.71
CA THR A 79 15.25 7.64 -9.11
C THR A 79 14.78 8.88 -8.35
N PHE A 80 14.89 8.79 -7.03
CA PHE A 80 14.62 9.86 -6.05
C PHE A 80 13.23 10.50 -6.15
N SER A 81 12.25 9.80 -6.71
CA SER A 81 10.86 10.28 -6.72
C SER A 81 10.14 9.90 -5.43
N ASP A 82 9.28 10.81 -4.96
CA ASP A 82 8.63 10.67 -3.67
C ASP A 82 7.11 10.80 -3.76
N VAL A 83 6.42 10.04 -2.91
CA VAL A 83 5.03 10.33 -2.54
C VAL A 83 5.01 10.83 -1.11
N VAL A 84 4.79 12.13 -0.97
CA VAL A 84 4.75 12.83 0.30
C VAL A 84 3.31 12.95 0.75
N ILE A 85 3.01 12.47 1.95
CA ILE A 85 1.74 12.73 2.63
C ILE A 85 2.02 13.85 3.64
N LEU A 86 1.27 14.95 3.55
CA LEU A 86 1.43 16.06 4.50
C LEU A 86 0.94 15.65 5.91
N PRO A 87 1.39 16.35 6.97
CA PRO A 87 0.76 16.24 8.28
C PRO A 87 -0.76 16.42 8.17
N ASP A 88 -1.51 15.68 8.97
CA ASP A 88 -2.98 15.68 8.98
C ASP A 88 -3.65 15.29 7.65
N SER A 89 -2.88 14.69 6.73
CA SER A 89 -3.39 14.12 5.49
C SER A 89 -3.31 12.59 5.51
N SER A 90 -4.04 11.94 4.61
CA SER A 90 -4.01 10.50 4.40
C SER A 90 -4.19 10.13 2.94
N LEU A 91 -3.62 9.00 2.53
CA LEU A 91 -3.76 8.41 1.21
C LEU A 91 -4.34 7.01 1.34
N THR A 92 -5.48 6.79 0.70
CA THR A 92 -6.00 5.46 0.38
C THR A 92 -5.84 5.21 -1.11
N LEU A 93 -5.05 4.21 -1.49
CA LEU A 93 -4.75 3.88 -2.88
C LEU A 93 -5.35 2.52 -3.23
N TYR A 94 -6.32 2.50 -4.13
CA TYR A 94 -6.77 1.29 -4.81
C TYR A 94 -5.96 1.14 -6.10
N LEU A 95 -5.34 -0.02 -6.29
CA LEU A 95 -4.45 -0.26 -7.40
C LEU A 95 -4.89 -1.50 -8.20
N GLY A 96 -5.31 -1.27 -9.44
CA GLY A 96 -5.69 -2.32 -10.39
C GLY A 96 -4.50 -2.93 -11.13
N GLY A 97 -3.36 -2.24 -11.20
CA GLY A 97 -2.14 -2.73 -11.83
C GLY A 97 -1.02 -3.06 -10.85
N ASN A 98 0.21 -3.15 -11.34
CA ASN A 98 1.38 -3.43 -10.50
C ASN A 98 1.87 -2.19 -9.75
N MET A 99 2.62 -2.40 -8.67
CA MET A 99 3.35 -1.35 -7.96
C MET A 99 4.85 -1.58 -8.08
N ASN A 100 5.61 -0.56 -8.47
CA ASN A 100 7.07 -0.62 -8.57
C ASN A 100 7.69 0.59 -7.86
N LEU A 101 8.32 0.39 -6.71
CA LEU A 101 9.12 1.41 -6.04
C LEU A 101 10.61 1.06 -6.17
N ARG A 102 11.38 1.92 -6.85
CA ARG A 102 12.77 1.62 -7.22
C ARG A 102 13.69 2.83 -7.08
N ASN A 103 14.99 2.59 -6.95
CA ASN A 103 16.05 3.60 -7.02
C ASN A 103 15.91 4.70 -5.98
N THR A 104 15.87 4.32 -4.70
CA THR A 104 15.80 5.28 -3.57
C THR A 104 14.54 6.15 -3.61
N SER A 105 13.45 5.67 -4.22
CA SER A 105 12.15 6.32 -4.12
C SER A 105 11.55 6.13 -2.74
N THR A 106 10.81 7.12 -2.24
CA THR A 106 10.17 7.01 -0.93
C THR A 106 8.66 7.24 -0.98
N VAL A 107 7.92 6.54 -0.12
CA VAL A 107 6.50 6.77 0.10
C VAL A 107 6.26 7.03 1.57
N ASN A 108 5.57 8.13 1.85
CA ASN A 108 5.17 8.57 3.18
C ASN A 108 6.35 8.72 4.17
N ASN A 109 7.52 9.14 3.66
CA ASN A 109 8.73 9.29 4.46
C ASN A 109 8.78 10.58 5.30
N VAL A 110 7.79 11.48 5.12
CA VAL A 110 7.65 12.71 5.91
C VAL A 110 6.94 12.46 7.23
N THR A 111 5.77 11.82 7.22
CA THR A 111 5.05 11.51 8.47
C THR A 111 5.62 10.27 9.14
N GLN A 112 6.08 9.29 8.34
CA GLN A 112 6.51 7.97 8.79
C GLN A 112 5.45 7.23 9.62
N GLU A 113 4.18 7.63 9.50
CA GLU A 113 3.04 6.98 10.15
C GLU A 113 2.36 6.05 9.13
N PRO A 114 2.55 4.71 9.21
CA PRO A 114 2.02 3.77 8.22
C PRO A 114 0.50 3.83 8.06
N LYS A 115 -0.25 4.11 9.13
CA LYS A 115 -1.72 4.26 9.08
C LYS A 115 -2.22 5.35 8.11
N ARG A 116 -1.35 6.32 7.75
CA ARG A 116 -1.69 7.41 6.81
C ARG A 116 -1.59 7.00 5.35
N CYS A 117 -1.00 5.85 5.04
CA CYS A 117 -0.90 5.32 3.69
C CYS A 117 -1.44 3.89 3.66
N GLN A 118 -2.56 3.71 2.96
CA GLN A 118 -3.23 2.41 2.83
C GLN A 118 -3.28 2.05 1.35
N VAL A 119 -2.81 0.86 1.00
CA VAL A 119 -2.76 0.38 -0.38
C VAL A 119 -3.58 -0.90 -0.48
N TYR A 120 -4.59 -0.87 -1.36
CA TYR A 120 -5.42 -2.01 -1.72
C TYR A 120 -5.04 -2.51 -3.12
N GLY A 121 -4.48 -3.72 -3.18
CA GLY A 121 -4.26 -4.42 -4.43
C GLY A 121 -5.53 -5.13 -4.88
N ILE A 122 -6.07 -4.71 -6.02
CA ILE A 122 -7.32 -5.21 -6.60
C ILE A 122 -7.13 -5.68 -8.05
N GLY A 123 -5.90 -5.98 -8.45
CA GLY A 123 -5.54 -6.44 -9.80
C GLY A 123 -5.78 -7.92 -10.03
N GLY A 124 -6.07 -8.70 -8.98
CA GLY A 124 -6.28 -10.14 -9.04
C GLY A 124 -4.98 -10.94 -9.22
N GLU A 125 -5.12 -12.20 -9.63
CA GLU A 125 -4.01 -13.15 -9.77
C GLU A 125 -2.94 -12.62 -10.74
N GLY A 126 -1.68 -12.67 -10.30
CA GLY A 126 -0.53 -12.19 -11.06
C GLY A 126 -0.20 -10.71 -10.86
N GLN A 127 -0.95 -9.99 -10.03
CA GLN A 127 -0.56 -8.66 -9.56
C GLN A 127 0.76 -8.76 -8.77
N THR A 128 1.68 -7.82 -8.97
CA THR A 128 2.97 -7.80 -8.27
C THR A 128 3.29 -6.43 -7.73
N PHE A 129 3.67 -6.36 -6.44
CA PHE A 129 4.26 -5.17 -5.85
C PHE A 129 5.74 -5.40 -5.57
N LEU A 130 6.58 -4.63 -6.24
CA LEU A 130 8.03 -4.73 -6.18
C LEU A 130 8.62 -3.49 -5.50
N PHE A 131 9.36 -3.72 -4.43
CA PHE A 131 10.15 -2.73 -3.70
C PHE A 131 11.62 -3.11 -3.85
N GLU A 132 12.42 -2.25 -4.49
CA GLU A 132 13.82 -2.58 -4.71
C GLU A 132 14.76 -1.38 -4.71
N GLN A 133 16.06 -1.65 -4.60
CA GLN A 133 17.14 -0.67 -4.77
C GLN A 133 16.98 0.49 -3.79
N SER A 134 16.98 0.15 -2.49
CA SER A 134 16.85 1.09 -1.37
C SER A 134 15.56 1.92 -1.36
N ALA A 135 14.48 1.42 -1.98
CA ALA A 135 13.17 2.02 -1.83
C ALA A 135 12.67 1.93 -0.37
N ILE A 136 12.02 2.99 0.11
CA ILE A 136 11.47 3.08 1.47
C ILE A 136 9.96 3.30 1.41
N PHE A 137 9.19 2.47 2.10
CA PHE A 137 7.73 2.58 2.16
C PHE A 137 7.23 2.58 3.60
N HIS A 138 6.42 3.58 3.97
CA HIS A 138 5.70 3.63 5.24
C HIS A 138 4.19 3.54 4.97
N GLY A 139 3.60 2.37 5.16
CA GLY A 139 2.19 2.17 4.84
C GLY A 139 1.71 0.76 5.12
N THR A 140 0.42 0.54 4.90
CA THR A 140 -0.21 -0.78 4.96
C THR A 140 -0.58 -1.25 3.56
N ILE A 141 -0.41 -2.54 3.32
CA ILE A 141 -0.72 -3.19 2.04
C ILE A 141 -1.72 -4.31 2.31
N TYR A 142 -2.85 -4.26 1.63
CA TYR A 142 -3.83 -5.32 1.57
C TYR A 142 -4.04 -5.73 0.11
N ALA A 143 -3.39 -6.81 -0.32
CA ALA A 143 -3.41 -7.26 -1.70
C ALA A 143 -3.41 -8.81 -1.74
N PRO A 144 -4.52 -9.45 -1.33
CA PRO A 144 -4.57 -10.89 -1.06
C PRO A 144 -4.22 -11.77 -2.27
N ASP A 145 -4.37 -11.26 -3.49
CA ASP A 145 -4.04 -11.98 -4.74
C ASP A 145 -2.68 -11.57 -5.33
N ALA A 146 -1.98 -10.60 -4.72
CA ALA A 146 -0.72 -10.07 -5.23
C ALA A 146 0.49 -10.73 -4.58
N ASP A 147 1.56 -10.86 -5.38
CA ASP A 147 2.89 -11.24 -4.90
C ASP A 147 3.68 -9.98 -4.53
N ILE A 148 4.20 -9.95 -3.30
CA ILE A 148 5.03 -8.88 -2.79
C ILE A 148 6.50 -9.31 -2.82
N ILE A 149 7.33 -8.51 -3.50
CA ILE A 149 8.76 -8.79 -3.67
C ILE A 149 9.54 -7.59 -3.12
N MET A 150 10.39 -7.85 -2.13
CA MET A 150 11.35 -6.89 -1.60
C MET A 150 12.77 -7.35 -1.94
N ASP A 151 13.54 -6.48 -2.59
CA ASP A 151 14.88 -6.78 -3.07
C ASP A 151 15.87 -5.62 -2.84
N ASN A 152 17.17 -5.92 -2.85
CA ASN A 152 18.26 -4.94 -2.86
C ASN A 152 18.08 -3.80 -1.85
N SER A 153 18.07 -4.16 -0.56
CA SER A 153 18.00 -3.23 0.57
C SER A 153 16.73 -2.37 0.63
N ALA A 154 15.61 -2.84 0.09
CA ALA A 154 14.33 -2.17 0.29
C ALA A 154 13.87 -2.28 1.76
N THR A 155 13.22 -1.23 2.26
CA THR A 155 12.73 -1.17 3.64
C THR A 155 11.24 -0.82 3.66
N LEU A 156 10.46 -1.61 4.39
CA LEU A 156 9.03 -1.37 4.60
C LEU A 156 8.71 -1.26 6.09
N TYR A 157 7.95 -0.23 6.45
CA TYR A 157 7.37 -0.03 7.78
C TYR A 157 5.84 -0.08 7.69
N GLY A 158 5.21 -1.01 8.42
CA GLY A 158 3.75 -1.15 8.46
C GLY A 158 3.28 -2.60 8.48
N ALA A 159 2.28 -2.95 7.67
CA ALA A 159 1.72 -4.31 7.64
C ALA A 159 1.37 -4.72 6.21
N ILE A 160 1.46 -6.03 5.93
CA ILE A 160 1.23 -6.59 4.61
C ILE A 160 0.31 -7.82 4.73
N ILE A 161 -0.74 -7.84 3.91
CA ILE A 161 -1.52 -9.04 3.59
C ILE A 161 -1.36 -9.27 2.08
N SER A 162 -0.91 -10.47 1.70
CA SER A 162 -0.53 -10.81 0.32
C SER A 162 -0.68 -12.30 0.02
N ASN A 163 -0.75 -12.68 -1.25
CA ASN A 163 -0.70 -14.08 -1.68
C ASN A 163 0.65 -14.72 -1.32
N ASN A 164 1.74 -14.04 -1.66
CA ASN A 164 3.09 -14.44 -1.31
C ASN A 164 3.95 -13.22 -0.99
N ALA A 165 4.91 -13.40 -0.08
CA ALA A 165 5.93 -12.40 0.24
C ALA A 165 7.34 -13.01 0.14
N GLU A 166 8.17 -12.41 -0.71
CA GLU A 166 9.57 -12.74 -0.94
C GLU A 166 10.46 -11.57 -0.53
N LEU A 167 11.36 -11.80 0.44
CA LEU A 167 12.37 -10.85 0.86
C LEU A 167 13.75 -11.41 0.53
N ARG A 168 14.55 -10.65 -0.21
CA ARG A 168 15.91 -11.03 -0.63
C ARG A 168 16.88 -9.86 -0.57
N ASN A 169 18.19 -10.15 -0.63
CA ASN A 169 19.27 -9.16 -0.70
C ASN A 169 19.15 -8.01 0.33
N SER A 170 19.14 -8.36 1.62
CA SER A 170 19.21 -7.44 2.75
C SER A 170 18.03 -6.46 2.91
N CYS A 171 16.83 -6.90 2.53
CA CYS A 171 15.61 -6.14 2.80
C CYS A 171 15.16 -6.22 4.26
N GLU A 172 14.38 -5.23 4.68
CA GLU A 172 13.83 -5.16 6.03
C GLU A 172 12.33 -4.87 6.00
N LEU A 173 11.56 -5.68 6.71
CA LEU A 173 10.14 -5.44 6.99
C LEU A 173 9.96 -5.22 8.49
N HIS A 174 9.43 -4.05 8.87
CA HIS A 174 9.18 -3.64 10.24
C HIS A 174 7.68 -3.52 10.48
N PHE A 175 7.13 -4.41 11.31
CA PHE A 175 5.74 -4.31 11.72
C PHE A 175 5.52 -3.12 12.64
N ASP A 176 4.58 -2.24 12.29
CA ASP A 176 4.20 -1.14 13.17
C ASP A 176 3.09 -1.58 14.14
N ALA A 177 3.47 -1.79 15.41
CA ALA A 177 2.55 -2.23 16.46
C ALA A 177 1.40 -1.23 16.74
N THR A 178 1.50 0.03 16.30
CA THR A 178 0.38 0.97 16.40
C THR A 178 -0.82 0.55 15.54
N LEU A 179 -0.61 -0.28 14.52
CA LEU A 179 -1.65 -0.86 13.67
C LEU A 179 -2.50 -1.93 14.38
N LEU A 180 -2.09 -2.41 15.55
CA LEU A 180 -2.90 -3.35 16.35
C LEU A 180 -4.16 -2.71 16.94
N ARG A 181 -4.28 -1.37 16.88
CA ARG A 181 -5.46 -0.64 17.37
C ARG A 181 -6.47 -0.51 16.24
N ALA A 182 -7.21 -1.59 15.99
CA ALA A 182 -8.26 -1.59 14.96
C ALA A 182 -9.48 -0.75 15.37
N SER A 183 -10.07 -0.06 14.40
CA SER A 183 -11.38 0.59 14.46
C SER A 183 -12.50 -0.37 14.05
N VAL A 184 -13.75 -0.02 14.39
CA VAL A 184 -14.94 -0.73 13.89
C VAL A 184 -15.15 -0.58 12.38
N ASP A 185 -14.57 0.47 11.81
CA ASP A 185 -14.67 0.78 10.37
C ASP A 185 -13.56 0.12 9.54
N ASP A 186 -12.62 -0.59 10.17
CA ASP A 186 -11.49 -1.22 9.47
C ASP A 186 -11.94 -2.46 8.69
N LEU A 187 -11.37 -2.65 7.49
CA LEU A 187 -11.60 -3.85 6.69
C LEU A 187 -11.17 -5.12 7.45
N GLY A 188 -12.11 -6.05 7.64
CA GLY A 188 -11.90 -7.29 8.39
C GLY A 188 -12.23 -7.21 9.88
N ALA A 189 -12.70 -6.06 10.39
CA ALA A 189 -13.29 -5.98 11.72
C ALA A 189 -14.64 -6.74 11.76
N GLU A 190 -14.62 -7.97 12.24
CA GLU A 190 -15.81 -8.81 12.37
C GLU A 190 -16.30 -8.87 13.83
N PHE A 191 -17.58 -8.57 14.05
CA PHE A 191 -18.25 -8.78 15.33
C PHE A 191 -19.16 -10.00 15.22
N VAL A 192 -18.87 -11.03 16.01
CA VAL A 192 -19.73 -12.22 16.11
C VAL A 192 -20.46 -12.18 17.45
N VAL A 193 -21.78 -12.04 17.42
CA VAL A 193 -22.62 -12.22 18.61
C VAL A 193 -22.63 -13.71 18.96
N GLN A 194 -21.85 -14.09 19.99
CA GLN A 194 -21.72 -15.50 20.36
C GLN A 194 -22.93 -16.06 21.10
N HIS A 195 -23.67 -15.20 21.81
CA HIS A 195 -24.93 -15.57 22.45
C HIS A 195 -25.76 -14.31 22.66
N TRP A 196 -27.07 -14.49 22.62
CA TRP A 196 -28.06 -13.49 22.99
C TRP A 196 -29.15 -14.15 23.81
N GLN A 197 -29.64 -13.48 24.84
CA GLN A 197 -30.83 -13.87 25.59
C GLN A 197 -31.71 -12.64 25.81
N GLU A 198 -33.01 -12.83 25.71
CA GLU A 198 -34.03 -11.93 26.23
C GLU A 198 -34.62 -12.54 27.50
N ASP A 199 -35.03 -11.68 28.43
CA ASP A 199 -35.71 -12.07 29.67
C ASP A 199 -37.11 -12.66 29.42
#